data_AF-A0A9J6DFR9-F1
#
_entry.id   AF-A0A9J6DFR9-F1
#
_cell.length_a   1.000
_cell.length_b   1.000
_cell.length_c   1.000
_cell.angle_alpha   90.00
_cell.angle_beta   90.00
_cell.angle_gamma   90.00
#
_symmetry.space_group_name_H-M   'P 1'
#
loop_
_entity.id
_entity.type
_entity.pdbx_description
1 polymer ?
#
loop_
_entity_poly.entity_id
_entity_poly.type
_entity_poly.pdbx_seq_one_letter_code
_entity_poly.pdbx_strand_id
1 'polypeptide(L)'
;MNILSQTVALWDLRNLKLKLHSFESHKDEIFQVQWSPHNETILASSGTDRRLHVWDLSKIGEEQSAEDAEDGPPELLFIHGGHTAKISDFSWNPNEPWVICSVSEDNIMQVWQMAENIYNDEEQETPATELEASAS
;
A
#
# COMPACT_ATOMS: atom_id res chain seq x y z
N MET A 1 4.30 -15.39 25.69
CA MET A 1 4.94 -15.69 24.40
C MET A 1 3.88 -15.52 23.33
N ASN A 2 3.78 -14.33 22.76
CA ASN A 2 3.12 -14.05 21.50
C ASN A 2 3.73 -12.72 21.05
N ILE A 3 4.84 -12.78 20.31
CA ILE A 3 5.42 -11.59 19.69
C ILE A 3 4.68 -11.48 18.37
N LEU A 4 3.54 -10.79 18.38
CA LEU A 4 2.82 -10.55 17.15
C LEU A 4 3.69 -9.59 16.32
N SER A 5 4.13 -10.08 15.16
CA SER A 5 5.00 -9.32 14.27
C SER A 5 4.18 -8.25 13.56
N GLN A 6 4.67 -7.01 13.60
CA GLN A 6 4.07 -5.85 12.93
C GLN A 6 4.51 -5.76 11.46
N THR A 7 4.91 -6.88 10.86
CA THR A 7 5.54 -6.92 9.54
C THR A 7 4.86 -7.95 8.64
N VAL A 8 4.83 -7.67 7.34
CA VAL A 8 4.49 -8.66 6.31
C VAL A 8 5.78 -9.24 5.76
N ALA A 9 5.86 -10.56 5.59
CA ALA A 9 7.05 -11.22 5.08
C ALA A 9 6.80 -11.78 3.67
N LEU A 10 7.72 -11.50 2.74
CA LEU A 10 7.71 -12.09 1.40
C LEU A 10 8.57 -13.37 1.36
N TRP A 11 8.07 -14.40 0.70
CA TRP A 11 8.71 -15.72 0.66
C TRP A 11 8.74 -16.31 -0.75
N ASP A 12 9.81 -17.04 -1.06
CA ASP A 12 9.91 -17.87 -2.26
C ASP A 12 9.67 -19.34 -1.89
N LEU A 13 8.70 -19.98 -2.52
CA LEU A 13 8.40 -21.40 -2.31
C LEU A 13 9.58 -22.32 -2.66
N ARG A 14 10.48 -21.89 -3.55
CA ARG A 14 11.69 -22.63 -3.93
C ARG A 14 12.73 -22.63 -2.81
N ASN A 15 12.69 -21.66 -1.89
CA ASN A 15 13.61 -21.57 -0.75
C ASN A 15 12.97 -20.87 0.46
N LEU A 16 12.12 -21.59 1.19
CA LEU A 16 11.46 -21.09 2.41
C LEU A 16 12.42 -20.88 3.62
N LYS A 17 13.72 -21.16 3.47
CA LYS A 17 14.70 -20.92 4.55
C LYS A 17 15.13 -19.47 4.63
N LEU A 18 14.94 -18.70 3.55
CA LEU A 18 15.36 -17.31 3.46
C LEU A 18 14.15 -16.44 3.16
N LYS A 19 13.84 -15.52 4.08
CA LYS A 19 12.86 -14.46 3.84
C LYS A 19 13.38 -13.58 2.71
N LEU A 20 12.55 -13.32 1.69
CA LEU A 20 12.93 -12.45 0.57
C LEU A 20 12.92 -10.98 1.00
N HIS A 21 11.85 -10.56 1.68
CA HIS A 21 11.65 -9.18 2.10
C HIS A 21 10.79 -9.06 3.36
N SER A 22 10.87 -7.91 4.02
CA SER A 22 10.09 -7.53 5.22
C SER A 22 9.44 -6.18 4.93
N PHE A 23 8.11 -6.12 4.86
CA PHE A 23 7.39 -4.86 4.73
C PHE A 23 7.11 -4.31 6.13
N GLU A 24 7.60 -3.11 6.40
CA GLU A 24 7.64 -2.51 7.74
C GLU A 24 7.05 -1.09 7.71
N SER A 25 5.88 -0.92 8.34
CA SER A 25 5.24 0.40 8.54
C SER A 25 4.05 0.31 9.51
N HIS A 26 3.36 -0.84 9.49
CA HIS A 26 2.31 -1.15 10.46
C HIS A 26 2.78 -0.95 11.90
N LYS A 27 1.89 -0.42 12.74
CA LYS A 27 2.21 -0.03 14.13
C LYS A 27 1.66 -1.02 15.16
N ASP A 28 0.96 -2.05 14.70
CA ASP A 28 0.30 -3.05 15.52
C ASP A 28 0.07 -4.34 14.71
N GLU A 29 -0.58 -5.33 15.32
CA GLU A 29 -0.81 -6.66 14.74
C GLU A 29 -1.52 -6.60 13.38
N ILE A 30 -1.00 -7.35 12.41
CA ILE A 30 -1.59 -7.52 11.08
C ILE A 30 -2.43 -8.79 11.07
N PHE A 31 -3.67 -8.71 10.57
CA PHE A 31 -4.61 -9.85 10.55
C PHE A 31 -4.96 -10.32 9.14
N GLN A 32 -4.85 -9.46 8.13
CA GLN A 32 -5.21 -9.79 6.77
C GLN A 32 -4.14 -9.29 5.79
N VAL A 33 -3.89 -10.09 4.75
CA VAL A 33 -3.04 -9.75 3.61
C VAL A 33 -3.67 -10.31 2.33
N GLN A 34 -3.79 -9.50 1.29
CA GLN A 34 -4.27 -9.94 -0.02
C GLN A 34 -3.48 -9.29 -1.15
N TRP A 35 -3.09 -10.12 -2.10
CA TRP A 35 -2.57 -9.66 -3.38
C TRP A 35 -3.66 -8.98 -4.20
N SER A 36 -3.28 -7.96 -4.96
CA SER A 36 -4.15 -7.40 -5.98
C SER A 36 -4.49 -8.48 -7.02
N PRO A 37 -5.74 -8.58 -7.47
CA PRO A 37 -6.12 -9.48 -8.56
C PRO A 37 -5.71 -8.94 -9.94
N HIS A 38 -5.23 -7.69 -10.03
CA HIS A 38 -4.91 -7.02 -11.29
C HIS A 38 -3.42 -6.76 -11.50
N ASN A 39 -2.64 -6.60 -10.42
CA ASN A 39 -1.23 -6.20 -10.48
C ASN A 39 -0.37 -7.13 -9.62
N GLU A 40 0.59 -7.81 -10.24
CA GLU A 40 1.41 -8.85 -9.58
C GLU A 40 2.39 -8.32 -8.54
N THR A 41 2.73 -7.03 -8.58
CA THR A 41 3.61 -6.37 -7.60
C THR A 41 2.83 -5.74 -6.45
N ILE A 42 1.50 -5.74 -6.49
CA ILE A 42 0.69 -5.03 -5.51
C ILE A 42 0.08 -5.99 -4.52
N LEU A 43 0.23 -5.69 -3.23
CA LEU A 43 -0.49 -6.34 -2.15
C LEU A 43 -0.99 -5.31 -1.13
N ALA A 44 -2.01 -5.68 -0.37
CA ALA A 44 -2.50 -4.89 0.74
C ALA A 44 -2.45 -5.69 2.04
N SER A 45 -2.33 -4.99 3.17
CA SER A 45 -2.41 -5.56 4.51
C SER A 45 -3.16 -4.65 5.48
N SER A 46 -3.82 -5.24 6.47
CA SER A 46 -4.59 -4.49 7.47
C SER A 46 -4.55 -5.15 8.85
N GLY A 47 -4.79 -4.35 9.89
CA GLY A 47 -4.66 -4.83 11.26
C GLY A 47 -5.29 -3.97 12.36
N THR A 48 -4.77 -4.14 13.58
CA THR A 48 -5.21 -3.45 14.80
C THR A 48 -4.92 -1.95 14.77
N ASP A 49 -3.90 -1.52 14.03
CA ASP A 49 -3.49 -0.11 13.95
C ASP A 49 -4.48 0.79 13.19
N ARG A 50 -5.57 0.19 12.68
CA ARG A 50 -6.68 0.86 11.96
C ARG A 50 -6.26 1.41 10.60
N ARG A 51 -5.14 0.93 10.07
CA ARG A 51 -4.61 1.32 8.77
C ARG A 51 -4.64 0.13 7.84
N LEU A 52 -4.98 0.38 6.58
CA LEU A 52 -4.75 -0.57 5.49
C LEU A 52 -3.62 -0.01 4.63
N HIS A 53 -2.52 -0.73 4.56
CA HIS A 53 -1.35 -0.38 3.77
C HIS A 53 -1.45 -1.07 2.42
N VAL A 54 -1.20 -0.34 1.34
CA VAL A 54 -0.97 -0.90 0.01
C VAL A 54 0.51 -0.77 -0.30
N TRP A 55 1.09 -1.87 -0.79
CA TRP A 55 2.52 -2.02 -1.03
C TRP A 55 2.76 -2.31 -2.49
N ASP A 56 3.87 -1.80 -3.03
CA ASP A 56 4.34 -2.08 -4.38
C ASP A 56 5.76 -2.65 -4.39
N LEU A 57 5.86 -3.94 -4.74
CA LEU A 57 7.11 -4.67 -4.74
C LEU A 57 8.11 -4.15 -5.77
N SER A 58 7.68 -3.48 -6.85
CA SER A 58 8.63 -2.96 -7.84
C SER A 58 9.47 -1.82 -7.28
N LYS A 59 9.00 -1.15 -6.22
CA LYS A 59 9.70 -0.02 -5.59
C LYS A 59 10.68 -0.45 -4.49
N ILE A 60 10.81 -1.77 -4.22
CA ILE A 60 11.75 -2.27 -3.21
C ILE A 60 13.18 -1.91 -3.62
N GLY A 61 13.86 -1.15 -2.76
CA GLY A 61 15.25 -0.74 -2.95
C GLY A 61 15.44 0.51 -3.82
N GLU A 62 14.37 1.21 -4.18
CA GLU A 62 14.47 2.54 -4.77
C GLU A 62 15.11 3.53 -3.79
N GLU A 63 15.85 4.50 -4.33
CA GLU A 63 16.45 5.57 -3.53
C GLU A 63 15.37 6.60 -3.16
N GLN A 64 15.34 7.01 -1.89
CA GLN A 64 14.44 8.04 -1.38
C GLN A 64 15.23 9.17 -0.72
N SER A 65 14.61 10.35 -0.66
CA SER A 65 15.16 11.43 0.15
C SER A 65 15.09 11.05 1.65
N ALA A 66 15.90 11.73 2.46
CA ALA A 66 15.83 11.53 3.91
C ALA A 66 14.49 11.96 4.51
N GLU A 67 13.76 12.87 3.85
CA GLU A 67 12.44 13.32 4.29
C GLU A 67 11.40 12.23 4.02
N ASP A 68 11.40 11.63 2.82
CA ASP A 68 10.45 10.57 2.45
C ASP A 68 10.67 9.29 3.27
N ALA A 69 11.92 8.98 3.62
CA ALA A 69 12.27 7.81 4.42
C ALA A 69 11.72 7.87 5.87
N GLU A 70 11.36 9.07 6.37
CA GLU A 70 10.69 9.22 7.68
C GLU A 70 9.20 8.82 7.60
N ASP A 71 8.58 8.91 6.41
CA ASP A 71 7.18 8.55 6.20
C ASP A 71 6.99 7.05 5.96
N GLY A 72 8.00 6.36 5.41
CA GLY A 72 7.99 4.92 5.24
C GLY A 72 9.01 4.42 4.21
N PRO A 73 9.09 3.10 4.00
CA PRO A 73 9.94 2.51 2.97
C PRO A 73 9.41 2.81 1.56
N PRO A 74 10.24 2.70 0.50
CA PRO A 74 9.84 3.08 -0.86
C PRO A 74 8.71 2.22 -1.43
N GLU A 75 8.61 0.96 -1.00
CA GLU A 75 7.53 0.07 -1.38
C GLU A 75 6.19 0.35 -0.67
N LEU A 76 6.12 1.32 0.24
CA LEU A 76 4.86 1.74 0.84
C LEU A 76 4.12 2.73 -0.08
N LEU A 77 3.21 2.20 -0.89
CA LEU A 77 2.49 2.98 -1.89
C LEU A 77 1.39 3.87 -1.31
N PHE A 78 0.61 3.34 -0.36
CA PHE A 78 -0.53 4.06 0.19
C PHE A 78 -0.90 3.59 1.60
N ILE A 79 -1.38 4.52 2.45
CA ILE A 79 -1.97 4.22 3.75
C ILE A 79 -3.41 4.71 3.77
N HIS A 80 -4.37 3.79 3.74
CA HIS A 80 -5.76 4.13 3.97
C HIS A 80 -6.01 4.42 5.44
N GLY A 81 -6.38 5.67 5.71
CA GLY A 81 -6.58 6.18 7.06
C GLY A 81 -8.04 6.35 7.50
N GLY A 82 -9.00 5.80 6.74
CA GLY A 82 -10.42 6.07 6.93
C GLY A 82 -11.09 5.35 8.11
N HIS A 83 -10.51 4.27 8.65
CA HIS A 83 -11.09 3.51 9.77
C HIS A 83 -10.67 4.06 11.14
N THR A 84 -11.61 4.03 12.09
CA THR A 84 -11.42 4.48 13.49
C THR A 84 -11.34 3.34 14.51
N ALA A 85 -11.57 2.11 14.07
CA ALA A 85 -11.36 0.88 14.84
C ALA A 85 -10.54 -0.13 14.05
N LYS A 86 -10.15 -1.22 14.70
CA LYS A 86 -9.42 -2.33 14.10
C LYS A 86 -10.14 -2.81 12.84
N ILE A 87 -9.38 -3.01 11.77
CA ILE A 87 -9.90 -3.55 10.51
C ILE A 87 -10.02 -5.06 10.69
N SER A 88 -11.22 -5.59 10.49
CA SER A 88 -11.53 -7.00 10.67
C SER A 88 -11.22 -7.82 9.42
N ASP A 89 -11.52 -7.25 8.24
CA ASP A 89 -11.24 -7.87 6.94
C ASP A 89 -11.26 -6.82 5.81
N PHE A 90 -10.72 -7.17 4.66
CA PHE A 90 -10.87 -6.40 3.43
C PHE A 90 -10.81 -7.31 2.19
N SER A 91 -11.31 -6.79 1.07
CA SER A 91 -11.30 -7.48 -0.22
C SER A 91 -11.09 -6.49 -1.35
N TRP A 92 -10.16 -6.82 -2.25
CA TRP A 92 -10.06 -6.19 -3.55
C TRP A 92 -11.28 -6.51 -4.40
N ASN A 93 -11.80 -5.52 -5.12
CA ASN A 93 -12.78 -5.75 -6.15
C ASN A 93 -12.11 -6.50 -7.32
N PRO A 94 -12.63 -7.65 -7.79
CA PRO A 94 -12.03 -8.39 -8.90
C PRO A 94 -12.31 -7.77 -10.28
N ASN A 95 -13.29 -6.87 -10.40
CA ASN A 95 -13.74 -6.31 -11.67
C ASN A 95 -13.24 -4.88 -11.89
N GLU A 96 -13.14 -4.07 -10.84
CA GLU A 96 -12.70 -2.67 -10.91
C GLU A 96 -11.32 -2.53 -10.25
N PRO A 97 -10.25 -2.22 -11.01
CA PRO A 97 -8.92 -2.03 -10.47
C PRO A 97 -8.88 -0.97 -9.36
N TRP A 98 -8.03 -1.20 -8.36
CA TRP A 98 -7.78 -0.29 -7.24
C TRP A 98 -8.95 -0.03 -6.28
N VAL A 99 -10.10 -0.68 -6.48
CA VAL A 99 -11.24 -0.59 -5.55
C VAL A 99 -11.10 -1.64 -4.46
N ILE A 100 -11.20 -1.22 -3.20
CA ILE A 100 -11.18 -2.08 -2.02
C ILE A 100 -12.45 -1.86 -1.19
N CYS A 101 -13.00 -2.94 -0.66
CA CYS A 101 -13.96 -2.91 0.43
C CYS A 101 -13.27 -3.33 1.73
N SER A 102 -13.34 -2.52 2.78
CA SER A 102 -12.78 -2.84 4.10
C SER A 102 -13.82 -2.62 5.20
N VAL A 103 -13.77 -3.46 6.24
CA VAL A 103 -14.71 -3.45 7.37
C VAL A 103 -13.98 -3.39 8.70
N SER A 104 -14.53 -2.68 9.68
CA SER A 104 -13.96 -2.53 11.02
C SER A 104 -14.94 -2.91 12.13
N GLU A 105 -14.38 -3.12 13.34
CA GLU A 105 -15.12 -3.57 14.52
C GLU A 105 -16.17 -2.56 15.04
N ASP A 106 -16.10 -1.29 14.61
CA ASP A 106 -17.04 -0.21 14.94
C ASP A 106 -18.20 -0.06 13.93
N ASN A 107 -18.56 -1.17 13.26
CA ASN A 107 -19.68 -1.27 12.32
C ASN A 107 -19.51 -0.44 11.02
N ILE A 108 -18.31 0.04 10.72
CA ILE A 108 -18.02 0.79 9.52
C ILE A 108 -17.57 -0.14 8.39
N MET A 109 -18.20 0.02 7.22
CA MET A 109 -17.77 -0.53 5.94
C MET A 109 -17.41 0.63 5.01
N GLN A 110 -16.27 0.55 4.35
CA GLN A 110 -15.83 1.55 3.38
C GLN A 110 -15.52 0.87 2.05
N VAL A 111 -16.12 1.38 0.97
CA VAL A 111 -15.68 1.09 -0.39
C VAL A 111 -14.93 2.31 -0.87
N TRP A 112 -13.67 2.13 -1.24
CA TRP A 112 -12.77 3.24 -1.55
C TRP A 112 -11.82 2.85 -2.69
N GLN A 113 -11.27 3.87 -3.33
CA GLN A 113 -10.32 3.77 -4.42
C GLN A 113 -9.28 4.88 -4.23
N MET A 114 -7.99 4.54 -4.33
CA MET A 114 -6.94 5.54 -4.29
C MET A 114 -6.92 6.37 -5.58
N ALA A 115 -6.42 7.60 -5.49
CA ALA A 115 -6.31 8.48 -6.66
C ALA A 115 -5.26 7.94 -7.65
N GLU A 116 -5.51 8.16 -8.95
CA GLU A 116 -4.69 7.62 -10.03
C GLU A 116 -3.23 8.07 -9.99
N ASN A 117 -3.00 9.32 -9.61
CA ASN A 117 -1.66 9.90 -9.47
C ASN A 117 -0.81 9.30 -8.35
N ILE A 118 -1.38 8.41 -7.52
CA ILE A 118 -0.62 7.70 -6.47
C ILE A 118 0.08 6.47 -7.06
N TYR A 119 -0.52 5.81 -8.04
CA TYR A 119 0.00 4.57 -8.63
C TYR A 119 0.44 4.70 -10.08
N ASN A 120 0.18 5.84 -10.72
CA ASN A 120 0.67 6.14 -12.06
C ASN A 120 1.88 7.07 -11.97
N ASP A 121 3.06 6.55 -12.30
CA ASP A 121 4.33 7.30 -12.33
C ASP A 121 4.51 8.11 -13.64
N GLU A 122 3.48 8.19 -14.51
CA GLU A 122 3.48 9.15 -15.62
C GLU A 122 3.55 10.57 -15.05
N GLU A 123 4.77 11.11 -14.96
CA GLU A 123 5.00 12.54 -14.88
C GLU A 123 4.12 13.19 -15.96
N GLN A 124 3.22 14.08 -15.57
CA GLN A 124 2.63 15.00 -16.55
C GLN A 124 3.79 15.83 -17.10
N GLU A 125 4.43 15.37 -18.17
CA GLU A 125 5.26 16.19 -19.04
C GLU A 125 4.34 17.28 -19.55
N THR A 126 4.30 18.42 -18.87
CA THR A 126 3.74 19.64 -19.44
C THR A 126 4.60 19.94 -20.67
N PRO A 127 4.04 19.89 -21.89
CA PRO A 127 4.84 20.19 -23.07
C PRO A 127 5.38 21.60 -22.93
N ALA A 128 6.69 21.80 -23.12
CA ALA A 128 7.36 23.09 -22.98
C ALA A 128 6.68 24.24 -23.75
N THR A 129 5.84 23.93 -24.73
CA THR A 129 5.02 24.86 -25.49
C THR A 129 3.96 25.61 -24.67
N GLU A 130 3.48 25.09 -23.54
CA GLU A 130 2.50 25.81 -22.69
C GLU A 130 3.15 26.81 -21.73
N LEU A 131 4.44 26.64 -21.39
CA LEU A 131 5.16 27.58 -20.52
C LEU A 131 5.44 28.91 -21.24
N GLU A 132 5.70 28.90 -22.55
CA GLU A 132 5.94 30.13 -23.33
C GLU A 132 4.65 30.90 -23.67
N ALA A 133 3.50 30.22 -23.73
CA ALA A 133 2.21 30.87 -23.99
C ALA A 133 1.69 31.69 -22.80
N SER A 134 2.17 31.41 -21.59
CA SER A 134 1.84 32.17 -20.37
C SER A 134 2.76 33.37 -20.12
N ALA A 135 3.87 33.44 -20.87
CA ALA A 135 4.87 34.51 -20.80
C ALA A 135 4.73 35.55 -21.94
N SER A 136 3.66 35.45 -22.76
CA SER A 136 3.39 36.32 -23.92
C SER A 136 2.27 37.32 -23.64
#